data_AF-A0A959RR90-F1
#
_entry.id   AF-A0A959RR90-F1
#
_cell.length_a   1.000
_cell.length_b   1.000
_cell.length_c   1.000
_cell.angle_alpha   90.00
_cell.angle_beta   90.00
_cell.angle_gamma   90.00
#
_symmetry.space_group_name_H-M   'P 1'
#
loop_
_entity.id
_entity.type
_entity.pdbx_description
1 polymer ?
#
loop_
_entity_poly.entity_id
_entity_poly.type
_entity_poly.pdbx_seq_one_letter_code
_entity_poly.pdbx_strand_id
1 'polypeptide(L)'
;MKKIIMFIVLAPLFLQAQNMSQNGFRSLFSDYKAVNLGDAITIIVVESSEASNNAEKSTGRDSDVGFDFGGGIDNTSLPSATLDLGSRNDFKGGGSAKSSGMVRTKLSAMIDSVLANGLLRIKGSRKIVINGEEQMMTIKGIVRTSDVSSDNTIYSYNISDAEIIFQSDGKIRDMQDPGWITKIFHWLF
;
A
#
# COMPACT_ATOMS: atom_id res chain seq x y z
N MET A 1 -17.59 69.14 0.07
CA MET A 1 -17.64 68.25 1.25
C MET A 1 -18.91 67.37 1.35
N LYS A 2 -19.96 67.56 0.53
CA LYS A 2 -21.19 66.73 0.58
C LYS A 2 -21.12 65.38 -0.17
N LYS A 3 -20.15 65.17 -1.08
CA LYS A 3 -20.05 63.92 -1.88
C LYS A 3 -19.30 62.77 -1.18
N ILE A 4 -18.48 63.08 -0.17
CA ILE A 4 -17.73 62.08 0.62
C ILE A 4 -18.64 61.40 1.66
N ILE A 5 -19.59 62.14 2.22
CA ILE A 5 -20.54 61.60 3.21
C ILE A 5 -21.54 60.61 2.57
N MET A 6 -21.87 60.79 1.29
CA MET A 6 -22.81 59.90 0.59
C MET A 6 -22.19 58.55 0.22
N PHE A 7 -20.86 58.46 0.10
CA PHE A 7 -20.17 57.22 -0.24
C PHE A 7 -20.01 56.27 0.95
N ILE A 8 -20.01 56.81 2.18
CA ILE A 8 -19.95 56.04 3.42
C ILE A 8 -21.32 55.44 3.79
N VAL A 9 -22.42 56.04 3.32
CA VAL A 9 -23.79 55.52 3.52
C VAL A 9 -24.14 54.42 2.50
N LEU A 10 -23.38 54.29 1.40
CA LEU A 10 -23.63 53.36 0.31
C LEU A 10 -22.53 52.30 0.13
N ALA A 11 -21.72 52.05 1.16
CA ALA A 11 -20.93 50.82 1.22
C ALA A 11 -21.83 49.78 1.89
N PRO A 12 -22.43 48.82 1.16
CA PRO A 12 -23.17 47.77 1.82
C PRO A 12 -22.16 47.07 2.72
N LEU A 13 -22.49 47.05 4.01
CA LEU A 13 -21.98 46.07 4.93
C LEU A 13 -22.02 44.72 4.21
N PHE A 14 -20.87 44.22 3.77
CA PHE A 14 -20.64 42.80 3.61
C PHE A 14 -20.69 42.19 5.02
N LEU A 15 -21.87 42.25 5.63
CA LEU A 15 -22.29 41.36 6.69
C LEU A 15 -22.32 40.00 6.03
N GLN A 16 -21.18 39.31 6.10
CA GLN A 16 -21.15 37.87 6.02
C GLN A 16 -22.15 37.41 7.09
N ALA A 17 -23.37 37.09 6.66
CA ALA A 17 -24.36 36.48 7.53
C ALA A 17 -23.75 35.16 7.98
N GLN A 18 -23.13 35.17 9.15
CA GLN A 18 -22.65 33.95 9.77
C GLN A 18 -23.90 33.10 10.00
N ASN A 19 -23.99 31.98 9.28
CA ASN A 19 -25.10 31.03 9.38
C ASN A 19 -25.10 30.42 10.79
N MET A 20 -25.73 31.11 11.75
CA MET A 20 -25.94 30.64 13.13
C MET A 20 -26.82 29.38 13.19
N SER A 21 -27.51 29.02 12.11
CA SER A 21 -28.33 27.81 12.01
C SER A 21 -27.51 26.51 12.01
N GLN A 22 -26.22 26.54 11.66
CA GLN A 22 -25.38 25.33 11.69
C GLN A 22 -24.98 24.91 13.12
N ASN A 23 -25.15 25.78 14.12
CA ASN A 23 -24.91 25.48 15.53
C ASN A 23 -26.20 25.23 16.34
N GLY A 24 -27.36 25.23 15.68
CA GLY A 24 -28.66 25.14 16.35
C GLY A 24 -29.15 23.70 16.52
N PHE A 25 -29.28 23.27 17.77
CA PHE A 25 -29.94 22.04 18.25
C PHE A 25 -29.14 20.73 18.12
N ARG A 26 -28.00 20.63 18.83
CA ARG A 26 -27.54 19.32 19.31
C ARG A 26 -28.44 18.85 20.46
N SER A 27 -28.90 17.61 20.41
CA SER A 27 -29.67 16.99 21.50
C SER A 27 -28.85 17.00 22.79
N LEU A 28 -29.47 17.38 23.91
CA LEU A 28 -28.85 17.38 25.24
C LEU A 28 -28.41 15.97 25.70
N PHE A 29 -28.89 14.93 25.02
CA PHE A 29 -28.60 13.53 25.32
C PHE A 29 -27.72 12.87 24.24
N SER A 30 -27.23 13.62 23.25
CA SER A 30 -26.38 13.07 22.19
C SER A 30 -24.91 13.21 22.55
N ASP A 31 -24.14 12.14 22.37
CA ASP A 31 -22.68 12.20 22.55
C ASP A 31 -22.04 13.27 21.65
N TYR A 32 -20.99 13.90 22.18
CA TYR A 32 -20.18 14.83 21.43
C TYR A 32 -19.27 14.07 20.44
N LYS A 33 -19.82 13.76 19.27
CA LYS A 33 -19.11 13.10 18.15
C LYS A 33 -18.86 14.05 16.99
N ALA A 34 -17.71 13.93 16.34
CA ALA A 34 -17.36 14.61 15.10
C ALA A 34 -18.26 14.12 13.96
N VAL A 35 -19.10 15.00 13.42
CA VAL A 35 -20.10 14.68 12.39
C VAL A 35 -20.24 15.76 11.33
N ASN A 36 -19.70 16.95 11.58
CA ASN A 36 -19.80 18.09 10.70
C ASN A 36 -18.56 18.20 9.82
N LEU A 37 -18.73 18.84 8.68
CA LEU A 37 -17.63 19.23 7.80
C LEU A 37 -16.55 19.98 8.61
N GLY A 38 -15.30 19.55 8.49
CA GLY A 38 -14.17 20.16 9.18
C GLY A 38 -13.93 19.68 10.61
N ASP A 39 -14.78 18.82 11.18
CA ASP A 39 -14.50 18.22 12.48
C ASP A 39 -13.27 17.31 12.40
N ALA A 40 -12.43 17.35 13.44
CA ALA A 40 -11.25 16.50 13.55
C ALA A 40 -11.60 15.13 14.16
N ILE A 41 -11.04 14.08 13.58
CA ILE A 41 -11.19 12.69 14.03
C ILE A 41 -9.80 12.10 14.21
N THR A 42 -9.61 11.34 15.28
CA THR A 42 -8.39 10.57 15.52
C THR A 42 -8.55 9.16 15.01
N ILE A 43 -7.74 8.79 14.02
CA ILE A 43 -7.74 7.45 13.46
C ILE A 43 -6.62 6.64 14.11
N ILE A 44 -7.00 5.49 14.67
CA ILE A 44 -6.10 4.49 15.21
C ILE A 44 -5.85 3.48 14.10
N VAL A 45 -4.68 3.58 13.49
CA VAL A 45 -4.27 2.69 12.40
C VAL A 45 -3.69 1.41 12.99
N VAL A 46 -4.29 0.28 12.65
CA VAL A 46 -3.87 -1.06 13.06
C VAL A 46 -3.88 -1.96 11.83
N GLU A 47 -2.74 -2.02 11.14
CA GLU A 47 -2.59 -2.83 9.93
C GLU A 47 -1.59 -3.97 10.17
N SER A 48 -1.95 -5.16 9.71
CA SER A 48 -1.06 -6.32 9.68
C SER A 48 -1.10 -6.92 8.28
N SER A 49 0.05 -6.99 7.63
CA SER A 49 0.22 -7.63 6.33
C SER A 49 1.15 -8.82 6.48
N GLU A 50 0.67 -10.00 6.06
CA GLU A 50 1.48 -11.22 5.97
C GLU A 50 1.46 -11.68 4.51
N ALA A 51 2.62 -11.59 3.86
CA ALA A 51 2.84 -12.12 2.52
C ALA A 51 3.75 -13.34 2.63
N SER A 52 3.24 -14.52 2.30
CA SER A 52 4.04 -15.72 2.15
C SER A 52 4.06 -16.12 0.68
N ASN A 53 5.26 -16.25 0.12
CA ASN A 53 5.48 -16.66 -1.26
C ASN A 53 6.33 -17.92 -1.24
N ASN A 54 5.68 -19.07 -1.42
CA ASN A 54 6.35 -20.35 -1.60
C ASN A 54 6.53 -20.60 -3.10
N ALA A 55 7.77 -20.57 -3.56
CA ALA A 55 8.13 -20.95 -4.92
C ALA A 55 8.88 -22.29 -4.87
N GLU A 56 8.19 -23.36 -5.23
CA GLU A 56 8.79 -24.68 -5.45
C GLU A 56 9.09 -24.82 -6.95
N LYS A 57 10.38 -24.84 -7.34
CA LYS A 57 10.80 -25.13 -8.72
C LYS A 57 11.44 -26.51 -8.75
N SER A 58 10.75 -27.45 -9.38
CA SER A 58 11.29 -28.75 -9.76
C SER A 58 11.50 -28.75 -11.27
N THR A 59 12.75 -28.74 -11.72
CA THR A 59 13.08 -28.95 -13.13
C THR A 59 14.01 -30.15 -13.24
N GLY A 60 13.53 -31.19 -13.91
CA GLY A 60 14.32 -32.35 -14.31
C GLY A 60 14.56 -32.25 -15.81
N ARG A 61 15.83 -32.29 -16.23
CA ARG A 61 16.21 -32.41 -17.63
C ARG A 61 16.89 -33.76 -17.80
N ASP A 62 16.16 -34.71 -18.39
CA ASP A 62 16.72 -35.96 -18.88
C ASP A 62 17.17 -35.72 -20.33
N SER A 63 18.48 -35.88 -20.59
CA SER A 63 19.06 -35.70 -21.91
C SER A 63 19.80 -36.98 -22.30
N ASP A 64 19.11 -37.86 -23.04
CA ASP A 64 19.72 -39.03 -23.66
C ASP A 64 20.23 -38.66 -25.06
N VAL A 65 21.55 -38.67 -25.23
CA VAL A 65 22.19 -38.50 -26.54
C VAL A 65 22.81 -39.84 -26.93
N GLY A 66 22.03 -40.68 -27.61
CA GLY A 66 22.52 -41.93 -28.19
C GLY A 66 23.20 -41.66 -29.54
N PHE A 67 24.52 -41.87 -29.60
CA PHE A 67 25.26 -41.92 -30.88
C PHE A 67 25.37 -43.38 -31.34
N ASP A 68 24.56 -43.77 -32.32
CA ASP A 68 24.67 -45.07 -32.99
C ASP A 68 25.63 -44.95 -34.18
N PHE A 69 26.86 -45.46 -34.04
CA PHE A 69 27.81 -45.58 -35.15
C PHE A 69 27.52 -46.86 -35.96
N GLY A 70 26.38 -46.86 -36.64
CA GLY A 70 26.02 -47.89 -37.62
C GLY A 70 26.54 -47.55 -39.01
N GLY A 71 27.83 -47.81 -39.28
CA GLY A 71 28.42 -47.60 -40.60
C GLY A 71 29.59 -48.55 -40.85
N GLY A 72 29.31 -49.69 -41.48
CA GLY A 72 30.27 -50.77 -41.71
C GLY A 72 31.41 -50.41 -42.67
N ILE A 73 32.62 -50.84 -42.29
CA ILE A 73 33.73 -51.17 -43.20
C ILE A 73 34.32 -52.50 -42.73
N ASP A 74 34.61 -53.34 -43.71
CA ASP A 74 35.01 -54.74 -43.67
C ASP A 74 35.99 -55.18 -42.56
N ASN A 75 35.69 -56.37 -42.02
CA ASN A 75 36.64 -57.37 -41.52
C ASN A 75 37.56 -57.04 -40.33
N THR A 76 37.07 -56.32 -39.31
CA THR A 76 37.52 -56.58 -37.93
C THR A 76 36.35 -56.48 -36.96
N SER A 77 36.14 -57.53 -36.15
CA SER A 77 35.17 -57.54 -35.07
C SER A 77 35.60 -56.56 -33.98
N LEU A 78 35.27 -55.28 -34.15
CA LEU A 78 35.38 -54.30 -33.07
C LEU A 78 34.20 -54.52 -32.11
N PRO A 79 34.44 -54.63 -30.80
CA PRO A 79 33.35 -54.71 -29.83
C PRO A 79 32.56 -53.40 -29.93
N SER A 80 31.25 -53.49 -30.10
CA SER A 80 30.33 -52.36 -30.02
C SER A 80 30.42 -51.76 -28.61
N ALA A 81 31.21 -50.71 -28.45
CA ALA A 81 31.31 -49.96 -27.21
C ALA A 81 30.19 -48.90 -27.21
N THR A 82 29.04 -49.24 -26.63
CA THR A 82 27.99 -48.27 -26.34
C THR A 82 28.50 -47.35 -25.22
N LEU A 83 28.85 -46.11 -25.58
CA LEU A 83 29.18 -45.05 -24.64
C LEU A 83 27.88 -44.34 -24.24
N ASP A 84 27.25 -44.85 -23.18
CA ASP A 84 26.14 -44.17 -22.50
C ASP A 84 26.70 -43.01 -21.66
N LEU A 85 26.66 -41.79 -22.19
CA LEU A 85 26.85 -40.57 -21.41
C LEU A 85 25.49 -39.98 -21.02
N GLY A 86 24.83 -40.62 -20.05
CA GLY A 86 23.64 -40.08 -19.41
C GLY A 86 24.00 -39.00 -18.38
N SER A 87 23.64 -37.74 -18.66
CA SER A 87 23.76 -36.64 -17.69
C SER A 87 22.39 -36.33 -17.09
N ARG A 88 22.14 -36.83 -15.86
CA ARG A 88 20.90 -36.56 -15.12
C ARG A 88 21.10 -35.36 -14.20
N ASN A 89 20.48 -34.23 -14.52
CA ASN A 89 20.58 -33.01 -13.71
C ASN A 89 19.23 -32.75 -13.03
N ASP A 90 19.10 -33.18 -11.77
CA ASP A 90 17.92 -32.98 -10.94
C ASP A 90 18.08 -31.67 -10.14
N PHE A 91 17.45 -30.58 -10.60
CA PHE A 91 17.46 -29.31 -9.87
C PHE A 91 16.18 -29.17 -9.03
N LYS A 92 16.33 -29.33 -7.72
CA LYS A 92 15.30 -29.02 -6.72
C LYS A 92 15.62 -27.69 -6.04
N GLY A 93 15.07 -26.60 -6.57
CA GLY A 93 15.21 -25.27 -6.00
C GLY A 93 13.91 -24.85 -5.30
N GLY A 94 13.90 -24.89 -3.96
CA GLY A 94 12.83 -24.32 -3.15
C GLY A 94 13.21 -22.94 -2.62
N GLY A 95 12.35 -21.95 -2.79
CA GLY A 95 12.47 -20.64 -2.15
C GLY A 95 11.20 -20.31 -1.39
N SER A 96 11.28 -20.25 -0.06
CA SER A 96 10.20 -19.70 0.78
C SER A 96 10.56 -18.27 1.16
N ALA A 97 9.78 -17.30 0.69
CA ALA A 97 9.91 -15.91 1.09
C ALA A 97 8.71 -15.54 1.96
N LYS A 98 8.95 -15.26 3.24
CA LYS A 98 7.93 -14.73 4.17
C LYS A 98 8.25 -13.28 4.45
N SER A 99 7.30 -12.39 4.19
CA SER A 99 7.37 -10.97 4.49
C SER A 99 6.18 -10.60 5.38
N SER A 100 6.45 -10.28 6.64
CA SER A 100 5.43 -9.80 7.59
C SER A 100 5.69 -8.33 7.94
N GLY A 101 4.62 -7.56 8.08
CA GLY A 101 4.65 -6.16 8.47
C GLY A 101 3.50 -5.82 9.39
N MET A 102 3.79 -5.08 10.48
CA MET A 102 2.78 -4.56 11.39
C MET A 102 2.94 -3.04 11.51
N VAL A 103 1.83 -2.31 11.37
CA VAL A 103 1.79 -0.86 11.53
C VAL A 103 0.76 -0.49 12.57
N ARG A 104 1.21 0.17 13.64
CA ARG A 104 0.36 0.71 14.71
C ARG A 104 0.67 2.17 14.94
N THR A 105 -0.25 3.05 14.61
CA THR A 105 -0.05 4.49 14.78
C THR A 105 -1.37 5.23 14.95
N LYS A 106 -1.27 6.50 15.34
CA LYS A 106 -2.41 7.41 15.46
C LYS A 106 -2.24 8.59 14.50
N LEU A 107 -3.29 8.93 13.79
CA LEU A 107 -3.33 9.99 12.80
C LEU A 107 -4.56 10.87 13.03
N SER A 108 -4.38 12.18 13.02
CA SER A 108 -5.51 13.11 12.96
C SER A 108 -5.95 13.28 11.51
N ALA A 109 -7.24 13.14 11.26
CA ALA A 109 -7.90 13.43 10.00
C ALA A 109 -9.03 14.42 10.23
N MET A 110 -9.55 14.98 9.14
CA MET A 110 -10.72 15.85 9.17
C MET A 110 -11.81 15.29 8.25
N ILE A 111 -13.05 15.63 8.56
CA ILE A 111 -14.19 15.38 7.67
C ILE A 111 -14.12 16.36 6.50
N ASP A 112 -13.85 15.82 5.30
CA ASP A 112 -13.74 16.56 4.05
C ASP A 112 -15.10 16.81 3.40
N SER A 113 -16.06 15.89 3.59
CA SER A 113 -17.42 16.05 3.10
C SER A 113 -18.39 15.10 3.80
N VAL A 114 -19.65 15.50 3.90
CA VAL A 114 -20.76 14.66 4.34
C VAL A 114 -21.55 14.25 3.10
N LEU A 115 -21.63 12.95 2.85
CA LEU A 115 -22.33 12.37 1.70
C LEU A 115 -23.85 12.43 1.92
N ALA A 116 -24.62 12.34 0.83
CA ALA A 116 -26.09 12.45 0.86
C ALA A 116 -26.78 11.38 1.74
N ASN A 117 -26.11 10.24 1.96
CA ASN A 117 -26.57 9.15 2.82
C ASN A 117 -26.13 9.30 4.29
N GLY A 118 -25.49 10.41 4.66
CA GLY A 118 -24.99 10.67 6.02
C GLY A 118 -23.65 10.01 6.34
N LEU A 119 -22.98 9.40 5.36
CA LEU A 119 -21.61 8.94 5.51
C LEU A 119 -20.62 10.10 5.47
N LEU A 120 -19.50 9.95 6.16
CA LEU A 120 -18.47 10.97 6.33
C LEU A 120 -17.27 10.58 5.47
N ARG A 121 -16.89 11.44 4.52
CA ARG A 121 -15.60 11.29 3.84
C ARG A 121 -14.53 11.96 4.68
N ILE A 122 -13.49 11.21 5.01
CA ILE A 122 -12.38 11.67 5.83
C ILE A 122 -11.09 11.74 5.03
N LYS A 123 -10.26 12.71 5.37
CA LYS A 123 -8.92 12.87 4.82
C LYS A 123 -7.98 13.37 5.89
N GLY A 124 -6.81 12.75 5.98
CA GLY A 124 -5.77 13.14 6.92
C GLY A 124 -4.38 12.88 6.35
N SER A 125 -3.41 13.68 6.76
CA SER A 125 -2.01 13.44 6.43
C SER A 125 -1.14 13.87 7.59
N ARG A 126 -0.13 13.09 7.90
CA ARG A 126 0.86 13.39 8.94
C ARG A 126 2.25 13.14 8.39
N LYS A 127 3.07 14.17 8.49
CA LYS A 127 4.49 14.13 8.18
C LYS A 127 5.26 14.13 9.49
N ILE A 128 6.18 13.19 9.64
CA ILE A 128 7.05 13.05 10.81
C ILE A 128 8.48 12.90 10.29
N VAL A 129 9.43 13.60 10.91
CA VAL A 129 10.85 13.37 10.64
C VAL A 129 11.41 12.56 11.80
N ILE A 130 11.92 11.36 11.52
CA ILE A 130 12.54 10.49 12.52
C ILE A 130 13.96 10.21 12.06
N ASN A 131 14.95 10.55 12.89
CA ASN A 131 16.38 10.33 12.59
C ASN A 131 16.84 10.94 11.24
N GLY A 132 16.23 12.05 10.81
CA GLY A 132 16.53 12.69 9.53
C GLY A 132 15.85 12.06 8.31
N GLU A 133 15.05 11.01 8.51
CA GLU A 133 14.20 10.42 7.47
C GLU A 133 12.80 11.02 7.54
N GLU A 134 12.28 11.46 6.39
CA GLU A 134 10.92 11.97 6.29
C GLU A 134 9.94 10.81 6.08
N GLN A 135 9.00 10.67 7.01
CA GLN A 135 7.91 9.71 6.96
C GLN A 135 6.60 10.45 6.74
N MET A 136 5.91 10.12 5.65
CA MET A 136 4.60 10.66 5.34
C MET A 136 3.55 9.55 5.40
N MET A 137 2.55 9.76 6.24
CA MET A 137 1.36 8.92 6.30
C MET A 137 0.16 9.71 5.79
N THR A 138 -0.56 9.16 4.83
CA THR A 138 -1.82 9.74 4.32
C THR A 138 -2.94 8.73 4.49
N ILE A 139 -4.11 9.20 4.91
CA ILE A 139 -5.32 8.41 5.01
C ILE A 139 -6.47 9.10 4.30
N LYS A 140 -7.27 8.30 3.60
CA LYS A 140 -8.57 8.71 3.09
C LYS A 140 -9.54 7.54 3.17
N GLY A 141 -10.82 7.84 3.26
CA GLY A 141 -11.86 6.80 3.25
C GLY A 141 -13.23 7.36 3.61
N ILE A 142 -14.17 6.45 3.76
CA ILE A 142 -15.56 6.75 4.10
C ILE A 142 -15.90 6.09 5.43
N VAL A 143 -16.56 6.83 6.31
CA VAL A 143 -16.84 6.46 7.68
C VAL A 143 -18.33 6.63 7.96
N ARG A 144 -18.90 5.71 8.74
CA ARG A 144 -20.24 5.90 9.31
C ARG A 144 -20.14 6.67 10.61
N THR A 145 -21.08 7.57 10.86
CA THR A 145 -21.20 8.29 12.14
C THR A 145 -21.30 7.36 13.35
N SER A 146 -21.83 6.14 13.18
CA SER A 146 -21.91 5.12 14.23
C SER A 146 -20.55 4.51 14.62
N ASP A 147 -19.58 4.53 13.71
CA ASP A 147 -18.24 3.95 13.95
C ASP A 147 -17.31 4.95 14.64
N VAL A 148 -17.71 6.21 14.74
CA VAL A 148 -17.03 7.25 15.51
C VAL A 148 -17.39 7.10 16.98
N SER A 149 -16.38 6.86 17.81
CA SER A 149 -16.52 6.77 19.26
C SER A 149 -16.79 8.15 19.89
N SER A 150 -17.27 8.19 21.13
CA SER A 150 -17.58 9.43 21.87
C SER A 150 -16.35 10.31 22.14
N ASP A 151 -15.14 9.75 22.00
CA ASP A 151 -13.86 10.45 22.08
C ASP A 151 -13.33 10.91 20.70
N ASN A 152 -14.17 10.89 19.66
CA ASN A 152 -13.81 11.22 18.28
C ASN A 152 -12.71 10.33 17.71
N THR A 153 -12.69 9.06 18.13
CA THR A 153 -11.76 8.06 17.60
C THR A 153 -12.44 7.06 16.66
N ILE A 154 -11.66 6.54 15.72
CA ILE A 154 -12.05 5.43 14.85
C ILE A 154 -10.87 4.53 14.56
N TYR A 155 -11.12 3.23 14.44
CA TYR A 155 -10.11 2.26 14.00
C TYR A 155 -10.03 2.18 12.48
N SER A 156 -8.83 1.95 11.94
CA SER A 156 -8.64 1.86 10.48
C SER A 156 -9.51 0.78 9.82
N TYR A 157 -9.70 -0.36 10.48
CA TYR A 157 -10.55 -1.44 9.97
C TYR A 157 -12.06 -1.13 9.91
N ASN A 158 -12.50 -0.05 10.57
CA ASN A 158 -13.89 0.43 10.48
C ASN A 158 -14.10 1.46 9.36
N ILE A 159 -13.04 1.83 8.63
CA ILE A 159 -13.11 2.79 7.53
C ILE A 159 -13.37 2.02 6.23
N SER A 160 -14.44 2.38 5.52
CA SER A 160 -14.76 1.82 4.21
C SER A 160 -13.89 2.46 3.13
N ASP A 161 -13.43 1.67 2.16
CA ASP A 161 -12.50 2.08 1.10
C ASP A 161 -11.29 2.87 1.66
N ALA A 162 -10.74 2.38 2.78
CA ALA A 162 -9.61 2.99 3.43
C ALA A 162 -8.36 2.88 2.56
N GLU A 163 -7.82 4.01 2.14
CA GLU A 163 -6.50 4.08 1.52
C GLU A 163 -5.53 4.69 2.53
N ILE A 164 -4.59 3.86 2.98
CA ILE A 164 -3.57 4.22 3.97
C ILE A 164 -2.22 4.06 3.29
N ILE A 165 -1.57 5.19 3.03
CA ILE A 165 -0.28 5.24 2.37
C ILE A 165 0.77 5.59 3.41
N PHE A 166 1.75 4.70 3.57
CA PHE A 166 2.97 4.92 4.34
C PHE A 166 4.14 5.10 3.38
N GLN A 167 4.69 6.31 3.33
CA GLN A 167 5.88 6.64 2.55
C GLN A 167 7.01 6.97 3.52
N SER A 168 8.15 6.30 3.35
CA SER A 168 9.39 6.62 4.05
C SER A 168 10.44 6.93 2.99
N ASP A 169 11.08 8.09 3.09
CA ASP A 169 12.22 8.44 2.25
C ASP A 169 13.47 7.70 2.76
N GLY A 170 13.60 6.43 2.35
CA GLY A 170 14.69 5.55 2.77
C GLY A 170 15.75 5.41 1.69
N LYS A 171 16.98 5.87 1.93
CA LYS A 171 18.13 5.75 1.01
C LYS A 171 18.63 4.30 0.77
N ILE A 172 17.98 3.28 1.33
CA ILE A 172 18.45 1.89 1.39
C ILE A 172 17.72 0.97 0.38
N ARG A 173 16.67 1.45 -0.32
CA ARG A 173 15.85 0.59 -1.19
C ARG A 173 16.51 0.25 -2.54
N ASP A 174 17.62 0.89 -2.90
CA ASP A 174 18.27 0.74 -4.21
C ASP A 174 19.20 -0.49 -4.34
N MET A 175 19.28 -1.37 -3.33
CA MET A 175 20.20 -2.53 -3.34
C MET A 175 19.56 -3.89 -3.60
N GLN A 176 18.25 -3.98 -3.82
CA GLN A 176 17.53 -5.26 -3.94
C GLN A 176 17.33 -5.78 -5.37
N ASP A 177 17.82 -5.09 -6.39
CA ASP A 177 17.77 -5.64 -7.74
C ASP A 177 18.90 -6.66 -7.96
N PRO A 178 18.59 -7.94 -8.27
CA PRO A 178 19.62 -8.91 -8.59
C PRO A 178 20.41 -8.41 -9.80
N GLY A 179 21.72 -8.29 -9.60
CA GLY A 179 22.66 -7.78 -10.59
C GLY A 179 22.52 -8.50 -11.93
N TRP A 180 22.73 -7.75 -13.01
CA TRP A 180 22.64 -8.24 -14.39
C TRP A 180 23.49 -9.50 -14.65
N ILE A 181 24.62 -9.67 -13.94
CA ILE A 181 25.48 -10.87 -14.01
C ILE A 181 24.75 -12.14 -13.55
N THR A 182 23.95 -12.06 -12.48
CA THR A 182 23.16 -13.19 -11.97
C THR A 182 22.10 -13.62 -12.99
N LYS A 183 21.52 -12.67 -13.74
CA LYS A 183 20.55 -12.96 -14.81
C LYS A 183 21.19 -13.63 -16.02
N ILE A 184 22.42 -13.27 -16.38
CA ILE A 184 23.17 -13.87 -17.49
C ILE A 184 23.61 -15.30 -17.15
N PHE A 185 24.13 -15.52 -15.94
CA PHE A 185 24.55 -16.85 -15.50
C PHE A 185 23.39 -17.86 -15.49
N HIS A 186 22.19 -17.41 -15.11
CA HIS A 186 20.96 -18.22 -15.11
C HIS A 186 20.37 -18.48 -16.51
N TRP A 187 20.82 -17.76 -17.53
CA TRP A 187 20.41 -17.97 -18.92
C TRP A 187 21.38 -18.88 -19.69
N LEU A 188 22.66 -18.89 -19.30
CA LEU A 188 23.74 -19.59 -20.00
C LEU A 188 23.94 -21.05 -19.53
N PHE A 189 23.53 -21.37 -18.30
CA PHE A 189 23.59 -22.71 -17.69
C PHE A 189 22.21 -23.17 -17.25
#